data_AF-A0A7C3SF07-F1
#
_entry.id   AF-A0A7C3SF07-F1
#
_cell.length_a   1.000
_cell.length_b   1.000
_cell.length_c   1.000
_cell.angle_alpha   90.00
_cell.angle_beta   90.00
_cell.angle_gamma   90.00
#
_symmetry.space_group_name_H-M   'P 1'
#
loop_
_entity.id
_entity.type
_entity.pdbx_description
1 polymer ?
#
loop_
_entity_poly.entity_id
_entity_poly.type
_entity_poly.pdbx_seq_one_letter_code
_entity_poly.pdbx_strand_id
1 'polypeptide(L)'
;MRICRGLFITGTDTGVGKTYVGVLVARQLVAEGRKVGVYKPVASGCRAEGAEIVSEDAWWLWEAAGRPGDLQRVCPQRFLAPLAPPVAAQAEGRQVDTRLLRSGLLYWLERSEIVLVEGVGGLFSPMSAEDLVADLAADFGFPLVVVSR
;
A
#
# COMPACT_ATOMS: atom_id res chain seq x y z
N MET A 1 21.28 -10.81 -11.48
CA MET A 1 19.92 -10.23 -11.33
C MET A 1 19.99 -9.12 -10.30
N ARG A 2 19.42 -7.96 -10.59
CA ARG A 2 19.35 -6.86 -9.64
C ARG A 2 18.22 -7.16 -8.66
N ILE A 3 18.53 -7.31 -7.37
CA ILE A 3 17.54 -7.54 -6.33
C ILE A 3 16.78 -6.22 -6.11
N CYS A 4 15.44 -6.26 -6.21
CA CYS A 4 14.60 -5.12 -5.83
C CYS A 4 14.63 -4.95 -4.31
N ARG A 5 14.94 -3.75 -3.83
CA ARG A 5 14.85 -3.42 -2.40
C ARG A 5 13.40 -3.11 -2.03
N GLY A 6 13.05 -3.21 -0.77
CA GLY A 6 11.76 -2.75 -0.28
C GLY A 6 11.89 -1.87 0.96
N LEU A 7 10.85 -1.08 1.22
CA LEU A 7 10.64 -0.35 2.46
C LEU A 7 9.17 -0.44 2.82
N PHE A 8 8.86 -1.00 3.98
CA PHE A 8 7.50 -1.07 4.48
C PHE A 8 7.21 0.14 5.38
N ILE A 9 6.12 0.84 5.12
CA ILE A 9 5.70 2.03 5.86
C ILE A 9 4.40 1.69 6.59
N THR A 10 4.45 1.76 7.91
CA THR A 10 3.30 1.59 8.79
C THR A 10 3.19 2.77 9.76
N GLY A 11 2.17 2.76 10.60
CA GLY A 11 1.88 3.81 11.55
C GLY A 11 1.66 3.27 12.96
N THR A 12 1.53 4.16 13.92
CA THR A 12 0.94 3.83 15.22
C THR A 12 -0.59 3.82 15.18
N ASP A 13 -1.19 4.53 14.20
CA ASP A 13 -2.64 4.66 14.03
C ASP A 13 -2.99 5.09 12.59
N THR A 14 -4.28 5.20 12.28
CA THR A 14 -4.81 5.87 11.10
C THR A 14 -4.54 7.38 11.18
N GLY A 15 -4.33 8.04 10.04
CA GLY A 15 -4.15 9.50 9.99
C GLY A 15 -2.84 10.05 10.58
N VAL A 16 -1.89 9.19 11.00
CA VAL A 16 -0.58 9.63 11.53
C VAL A 16 0.37 10.21 10.47
N GLY A 17 -0.02 10.22 9.20
CA GLY A 17 0.80 10.75 8.10
C GLY A 17 1.65 9.72 7.35
N LYS A 18 1.29 8.43 7.36
CA LYS A 18 1.97 7.37 6.56
C LYS A 18 2.15 7.77 5.10
N THR A 19 1.04 8.14 4.44
CA THR A 19 1.02 8.56 3.03
C THR A 19 1.91 9.76 2.79
N TYR A 20 1.89 10.75 3.68
CA TYR A 20 2.74 11.92 3.58
C TYR A 20 4.23 11.55 3.61
N VAL A 21 4.64 10.71 4.56
CA VAL A 21 6.02 10.20 4.64
C VAL A 21 6.37 9.36 3.40
N GLY A 22 5.48 8.47 2.97
CA GLY A 22 5.68 7.65 1.76
C GLY A 22 5.85 8.49 0.49
N VAL A 23 5.06 9.54 0.33
CA VAL A 23 5.18 10.51 -0.78
C VAL A 23 6.53 11.23 -0.76
N LEU A 24 7.00 11.67 0.41
CA LEU A 24 8.31 12.33 0.51
C LEU A 24 9.45 11.37 0.16
N VAL A 25 9.40 10.14 0.65
CA VAL A 25 10.39 9.10 0.32
C VAL A 25 10.37 8.78 -1.17
N ALA A 26 9.18 8.61 -1.77
CA ALA A 26 9.02 8.35 -3.19
C ALA A 26 9.63 9.47 -4.05
N ARG A 27 9.28 10.73 -3.76
CA ARG A 27 9.79 11.91 -4.46
C ARG A 27 11.31 12.01 -4.39
N GLN A 28 11.89 11.78 -3.22
CA GLN A 28 13.34 11.83 -3.03
C GLN A 28 14.04 10.74 -3.87
N LEU A 29 13.55 9.51 -3.82
CA LEU A 29 14.11 8.40 -4.60
C LEU A 29 13.98 8.65 -6.11
N VAL A 30 12.85 9.22 -6.57
CA VAL A 30 12.68 9.63 -7.98
C VAL A 30 13.66 10.74 -8.35
N ALA A 31 13.87 11.74 -7.49
CA ALA A 31 14.83 12.82 -7.72
C ALA A 31 16.28 12.32 -7.82
N GLU A 32 16.59 11.20 -7.15
CA GLU A 32 17.87 10.48 -7.27
C GLU A 32 17.96 9.59 -8.52
N GLY A 33 16.95 9.62 -9.41
CA GLY A 33 16.91 8.84 -10.64
C GLY A 33 16.61 7.35 -10.43
N ARG A 34 16.08 6.95 -9.27
CA ARG A 34 15.73 5.55 -8.98
C ARG A 34 14.40 5.18 -9.62
N LYS A 35 14.30 3.94 -10.11
CA LYS A 35 13.01 3.37 -10.54
C LYS A 35 12.21 2.89 -9.33
N VAL A 36 11.21 3.65 -8.92
CA VAL A 36 10.42 3.41 -7.71
C VAL A 36 9.10 2.70 -8.05
N GLY A 37 8.81 1.61 -7.34
CA GLY A 37 7.47 1.02 -7.28
C GLY A 37 6.76 1.47 -6.00
N VAL A 38 5.43 1.51 -6.03
CA VAL A 38 4.62 1.78 -4.85
C VAL A 38 3.49 0.76 -4.76
N TYR A 39 3.24 0.26 -3.56
CA TYR A 39 2.26 -0.78 -3.33
C TYR A 39 1.49 -0.55 -2.03
N LYS A 40 0.19 -0.39 -2.13
CA LYS A 40 -0.75 -0.31 -1.02
C LYS A 40 -1.68 -1.52 -1.14
N PRO A 41 -1.38 -2.66 -0.49
CA PRO A 41 -2.03 -3.94 -0.80
C PRO A 41 -3.56 -3.90 -0.76
N VAL A 42 -4.10 -3.09 0.16
CA VAL A 42 -5.52 -2.86 0.33
C VAL A 42 -5.79 -1.45 0.86
N ALA A 43 -6.91 -0.86 0.46
CA ALA A 43 -7.41 0.39 0.99
C ALA A 43 -8.93 0.34 1.22
N SER A 44 -9.37 1.04 2.25
CA SER A 44 -10.78 1.29 2.57
C SER A 44 -11.02 2.79 2.68
N GLY A 45 -12.28 3.23 2.74
CA GLY A 45 -12.61 4.66 2.65
C GLY A 45 -12.26 5.28 1.30
N CYS A 46 -12.25 4.47 0.23
CA CYS A 46 -11.98 4.94 -1.12
C CYS A 46 -13.16 5.76 -1.67
N ARG A 47 -12.88 6.57 -2.70
CA ARG A 47 -13.90 7.36 -3.41
C ARG A 47 -14.33 6.67 -4.70
N ALA A 48 -15.62 6.79 -5.03
CA ALA A 48 -16.12 6.40 -6.34
C ALA A 48 -15.88 7.52 -7.36
N GLU A 49 -15.33 7.17 -8.51
CA GLU A 49 -15.13 8.05 -9.67
C GLU A 49 -15.74 7.40 -10.90
N GLY A 50 -17.02 7.68 -11.15
CA GLY A 50 -17.79 6.98 -12.16
C GLY A 50 -17.93 5.49 -11.80
N ALA A 51 -17.42 4.60 -12.66
CA ALA A 51 -17.43 3.17 -12.44
C ALA A 51 -16.20 2.66 -11.63
N GLU A 52 -15.21 3.52 -11.40
CA GLU A 52 -13.96 3.14 -10.72
C GLU A 52 -14.01 3.49 -9.24
N ILE A 53 -13.28 2.71 -8.43
CA ILE A 53 -13.02 3.01 -7.02
C ILE A 53 -11.56 3.42 -6.91
N VAL A 54 -11.28 4.56 -6.29
CA VAL A 54 -9.94 5.14 -6.20
C VAL A 54 -9.56 5.38 -4.74
N SER A 55 -8.38 4.88 -4.36
CA SER A 55 -7.75 5.20 -3.08
C SER A 55 -6.93 6.47 -3.24
N GLU A 56 -7.22 7.49 -2.44
CA GLU A 56 -6.45 8.74 -2.43
C GLU A 56 -4.99 8.49 -2.03
N ASP A 57 -4.76 7.66 -1.01
CA ASP A 57 -3.41 7.27 -0.60
C ASP A 57 -2.60 6.65 -1.75
N ALA A 58 -3.21 5.69 -2.46
CA ALA A 58 -2.57 5.04 -3.60
C ALA A 58 -2.26 6.03 -4.72
N TRP A 59 -3.16 6.98 -4.98
CA TRP A 59 -2.97 8.00 -6.00
C TRP A 59 -1.79 8.92 -5.67
N TRP A 60 -1.70 9.42 -4.43
CA TRP A 60 -0.59 10.27 -4.02
C TRP A 60 0.77 9.55 -4.09
N LEU A 61 0.83 8.29 -3.65
CA LEU A 61 2.04 7.47 -3.76
C LEU A 61 2.43 7.25 -5.24
N TRP A 62 1.46 6.92 -6.09
CA TRP A 62 1.67 6.70 -7.52
C TRP A 62 2.18 7.96 -8.23
N GLU A 63 1.54 9.11 -7.97
CA GLU A 63 1.96 10.40 -8.50
C GLU A 63 3.39 10.74 -8.07
N ALA A 64 3.69 10.59 -6.77
CA ALA A 64 5.00 10.87 -6.19
C ALA A 64 6.12 9.99 -6.75
N ALA A 65 5.80 8.75 -7.12
CA ALA A 65 6.73 7.81 -7.73
C ALA A 65 6.91 8.00 -9.25
N GLY A 66 6.33 9.05 -9.83
CA GLY A 66 6.42 9.32 -11.27
C GLY A 66 5.46 8.48 -12.11
N ARG A 67 4.29 8.12 -11.54
CA ARG A 67 3.22 7.34 -12.19
C ARG A 67 3.69 5.98 -12.74
N PRO A 68 4.39 5.15 -11.96
CA PRO A 68 4.88 3.87 -12.44
C PRO A 68 3.70 2.89 -12.58
N GLY A 69 3.62 2.17 -13.70
CA GLY A 69 2.56 1.17 -13.94
C GLY A 69 1.13 1.73 -13.79
N ASP A 70 0.16 0.83 -13.63
CA ASP A 70 -1.25 1.20 -13.47
C ASP A 70 -1.59 1.46 -12.00
N LEU A 71 -2.40 2.49 -11.72
CA LEU A 71 -2.87 2.80 -10.36
C LEU A 71 -3.59 1.60 -9.70
N GLN A 72 -4.27 0.78 -10.50
CA GLN A 72 -4.92 -0.45 -10.03
C GLN A 72 -3.94 -1.52 -9.53
N ARG A 73 -2.68 -1.47 -9.95
CA ARG A 73 -1.61 -2.34 -9.42
C ARG A 73 -0.97 -1.77 -8.17
N VAL A 74 -1.06 -0.45 -7.98
CA VAL A 74 -0.61 0.20 -6.74
C VAL A 74 -1.50 -0.24 -5.60
N CYS A 75 -2.82 -0.17 -5.78
CA CYS A 75 -3.77 -0.62 -4.78
C CYS A 75 -4.81 -1.55 -5.40
N PRO A 76 -4.57 -2.87 -5.45
CA PRO A 76 -5.44 -3.81 -6.17
C PRO A 76 -6.77 -4.08 -5.47
N GLN A 77 -6.85 -3.88 -4.15
CA GLN A 77 -8.05 -4.13 -3.35
C GLN A 77 -8.55 -2.83 -2.74
N ARG A 78 -9.76 -2.41 -3.11
CA ARG A 78 -10.33 -1.11 -2.74
C ARG A 78 -11.76 -1.30 -2.28
N PHE A 79 -12.10 -0.63 -1.18
CA PHE A 79 -13.40 -0.64 -0.53
C PHE A 79 -13.84 0.80 -0.23
N LEU A 80 -15.12 1.08 -0.43
CA LEU A 80 -15.76 2.38 -0.19
C LEU A 80 -15.97 2.63 1.30
N ALA A 81 -16.37 1.61 2.06
CA ALA A 81 -16.69 1.79 3.48
C ALA A 81 -15.44 2.26 4.26
N PRO A 82 -15.51 3.36 5.03
CA PRO A 82 -14.36 3.92 5.78
C PRO A 82 -14.13 3.16 7.09
N LEU A 83 -13.97 1.84 7.00
CA LEU A 83 -13.77 0.90 8.10
C LEU A 83 -12.45 0.15 7.89
N ALA A 84 -12.00 -0.65 8.86
CA ALA A 84 -10.86 -1.53 8.63
C ALA A 84 -11.14 -2.46 7.42
N PRO A 85 -10.13 -2.77 6.58
CA PRO A 85 -10.33 -3.51 5.32
C PRO A 85 -11.23 -4.75 5.37
N PRO A 86 -11.09 -5.70 6.32
CA PRO A 86 -11.96 -6.87 6.35
C PRO A 86 -13.43 -6.51 6.65
N VAL A 87 -13.66 -5.50 7.50
CA VAL A 87 -15.00 -5.03 7.85
C VAL A 87 -15.62 -4.28 6.67
N ALA A 88 -14.82 -3.46 5.99
CA ALA A 88 -15.25 -2.75 4.78
C ALA A 88 -15.64 -3.73 3.66
N ALA A 89 -14.82 -4.76 3.44
CA ALA A 89 -15.11 -5.83 2.49
C ALA A 89 -16.43 -6.53 2.83
N GLN A 90 -16.61 -6.94 4.08
CA GLN A 90 -17.84 -7.61 4.54
C GLN A 90 -19.08 -6.74 4.35
N ALA A 91 -19.00 -5.44 4.68
CA ALA A 91 -20.10 -4.49 4.51
C ALA A 91 -20.52 -4.33 3.04
N GLU A 92 -19.61 -4.58 2.11
CA GLU A 92 -19.83 -4.55 0.66
C GLU A 92 -20.17 -5.94 0.06
N GLY A 93 -20.38 -6.97 0.89
CA GLY A 93 -20.63 -8.34 0.43
C GLY A 93 -19.42 -8.97 -0.28
N ARG A 94 -18.21 -8.47 0.01
CA ARG A 94 -16.93 -8.88 -0.57
C ARG A 94 -16.01 -9.43 0.51
N GLN A 95 -14.85 -9.92 0.12
CA GLN A 95 -13.77 -10.32 1.02
C GLN A 95 -12.44 -9.76 0.53
N VAL A 96 -11.50 -9.56 1.46
CA VAL A 96 -10.11 -9.27 1.11
C VAL A 96 -9.47 -10.57 0.62
N ASP A 97 -8.89 -10.55 -0.57
CA ASP A 97 -8.11 -11.65 -1.12
C ASP A 97 -6.72 -11.65 -0.47
N THR A 98 -6.51 -12.61 0.46
CA THR A 98 -5.27 -12.77 1.22
C THR A 98 -4.08 -13.18 0.38
N ARG A 99 -4.31 -13.83 -0.77
CA ARG A 99 -3.23 -14.18 -1.72
C ARG A 99 -2.81 -12.94 -2.49
N LEU A 100 -3.77 -12.13 -2.92
CA LEU A 100 -3.51 -10.90 -3.67
C LEU A 100 -2.78 -9.84 -2.85
N LEU A 101 -2.94 -9.85 -1.52
CA LEU A 101 -2.13 -9.03 -0.61
C LEU A 101 -0.62 -9.24 -0.80
N ARG A 102 -0.20 -10.46 -1.16
CA ARG A 102 1.21 -10.85 -1.34
C ARG A 102 1.60 -10.88 -2.80
N SER A 103 0.80 -11.50 -3.66
CA SER A 103 1.12 -11.68 -5.07
C SER A 103 1.13 -10.36 -5.86
N GLY A 104 0.37 -9.36 -5.42
CA GLY A 104 0.40 -8.02 -6.03
C GLY A 104 1.77 -7.34 -5.96
N LEU A 105 2.58 -7.65 -4.94
CA LEU A 105 3.94 -7.14 -4.80
C LEU A 105 4.89 -7.63 -5.90
N LEU A 106 4.68 -8.85 -6.41
CA LEU A 106 5.58 -9.50 -7.38
C LEU A 106 5.74 -8.66 -8.66
N TYR A 107 4.67 -8.01 -9.11
CA TYR A 107 4.71 -7.10 -10.26
C TYR A 107 5.79 -6.01 -10.11
N TRP A 108 5.88 -5.44 -8.91
CA TRP A 108 6.79 -4.34 -8.58
C TRP A 108 8.23 -4.83 -8.37
N LEU A 109 8.42 -6.00 -7.77
CA LEU A 109 9.75 -6.57 -7.55
C LEU A 109 10.52 -6.83 -8.85
N GLU A 110 9.82 -7.17 -9.93
CA GLU A 110 10.44 -7.38 -11.23
C GLU A 110 10.72 -6.07 -11.99
N ARG A 111 10.06 -4.98 -11.60
CA ARG A 111 9.99 -3.74 -12.39
C ARG A 111 10.60 -2.54 -11.71
N SER A 112 11.00 -2.63 -10.45
CA SER A 112 11.52 -1.50 -9.69
C SER A 112 12.89 -1.80 -9.09
N GLU A 113 13.65 -0.76 -8.79
CA GLU A 113 14.88 -0.88 -8.01
C GLU A 113 14.59 -0.88 -6.51
N ILE A 114 13.53 -0.18 -6.13
CA ILE A 114 12.99 -0.13 -4.78
C ILE A 114 11.47 -0.06 -4.83
N VAL A 115 10.78 -0.78 -3.97
CA VAL A 115 9.33 -0.70 -3.77
C VAL A 115 9.00 -0.14 -2.39
N LEU A 116 8.13 0.87 -2.34
CA LEU A 116 7.57 1.35 -1.09
C LEU A 116 6.23 0.64 -0.87
N VAL A 117 6.10 -0.05 0.25
CA VAL A 117 4.84 -0.70 0.64
C VAL A 117 4.20 0.12 1.74
N GLU A 118 2.94 0.50 1.59
CA GLU A 118 2.19 1.18 2.63
C GLU A 118 1.10 0.28 3.23
N GLY A 119 1.14 0.09 4.54
CA GLY A 119 0.09 -0.59 5.30
C GLY A 119 -1.10 0.33 5.65
N VAL A 120 -2.16 -0.25 6.22
CA VAL A 120 -3.30 0.51 6.75
C VAL A 120 -3.18 0.67 8.27
N GLY A 121 -3.76 1.72 8.85
CA GLY A 121 -3.76 1.89 10.30
C GLY A 121 -2.37 1.77 10.94
N GLY A 122 -2.23 0.92 11.95
CA GLY A 122 -0.96 0.59 12.57
C GLY A 122 -0.57 -0.89 12.45
N LEU A 123 0.50 -1.30 13.13
CA LEU A 123 1.12 -2.62 12.96
C LEU A 123 0.18 -3.80 13.27
N PHE A 124 -0.70 -3.66 14.26
CA PHE A 124 -1.74 -4.66 14.60
C PHE A 124 -3.09 -4.35 13.95
N SER A 125 -3.16 -3.46 12.96
CA SER A 125 -4.39 -3.26 12.20
C SER A 125 -4.64 -4.45 11.27
N PRO A 126 -5.90 -4.91 11.16
CA PRO A 126 -6.22 -6.05 10.33
C PRO A 126 -6.22 -5.65 8.85
N MET A 127 -5.52 -6.44 8.03
CA MET A 127 -5.50 -6.35 6.57
C MET A 127 -6.57 -7.26 5.96
N SER A 128 -6.81 -8.42 6.57
CA SER A 128 -7.84 -9.40 6.19
C SER A 128 -8.48 -9.98 7.47
N ALA A 129 -9.30 -11.02 7.34
CA ALA A 129 -9.82 -11.74 8.50
C ALA A 129 -8.74 -12.54 9.27
N GLU A 130 -7.61 -12.81 8.61
CA GLU A 130 -6.55 -13.70 9.10
C GLU A 130 -5.19 -13.00 9.21
N ASP A 131 -5.01 -11.86 8.54
CA ASP A 131 -3.74 -11.14 8.45
C ASP A 131 -3.81 -9.77 9.14
N LEU A 132 -2.75 -9.45 9.88
CA LEU A 132 -2.41 -8.12 10.34
C LEU A 132 -1.40 -7.46 9.39
N VAL A 133 -1.21 -6.14 9.52
CA VAL A 133 -0.10 -5.44 8.86
C VAL A 133 1.26 -6.04 9.27
N ALA A 134 1.41 -6.47 10.52
CA ALA A 134 2.59 -7.14 11.03
C ALA A 134 2.97 -8.40 10.23
N ASP A 135 1.97 -9.22 9.89
CA ASP A 135 2.19 -10.49 9.19
C ASP A 135 2.71 -10.22 7.77
N LEU A 136 2.11 -9.27 7.05
CA LEU A 136 2.59 -8.87 5.73
C LEU A 136 3.99 -8.25 5.79
N ALA A 137 4.27 -7.42 6.80
CA ALA A 137 5.59 -6.83 6.97
C ALA A 137 6.66 -7.90 7.23
N ALA A 138 6.34 -8.92 8.04
CA ALA A 138 7.20 -10.06 8.28
C ALA A 138 7.41 -10.90 7.02
N ASP A 139 6.34 -11.22 6.28
CA ASP A 139 6.40 -12.00 5.04
C ASP A 139 7.23 -11.32 3.94
N PHE A 140 7.12 -9.99 3.82
CA PHE A 140 7.88 -9.24 2.82
C PHE A 140 9.35 -9.06 3.22
N GLY A 141 9.68 -9.12 4.51
CA GLY A 141 11.05 -9.06 5.01
C GLY A 141 11.77 -7.73 4.72
N PHE A 142 11.02 -6.66 4.46
CA PHE A 142 11.60 -5.34 4.22
C PHE A 142 11.89 -4.59 5.52
N PRO A 143 12.88 -3.67 5.54
CA PRO A 143 13.00 -2.69 6.59
C PRO A 143 11.68 -1.96 6.81
N LEU A 144 11.36 -1.70 8.09
CA LEU A 144 10.11 -1.08 8.51
C LEU A 144 10.34 0.36 8.96
N VAL A 145 9.54 1.29 8.45
CA VAL A 145 9.37 2.65 8.98
C VAL A 145 8.05 2.72 9.73
N VAL A 146 8.12 3.15 10.99
CA VAL A 146 6.94 3.37 11.83
C VAL A 146 6.72 4.87 11.98
N VAL A 147 5.61 5.38 11.44
CA VAL A 147 5.22 6.78 11.56
C VAL A 147 4.40 6.96 12.83
N SER A 148 4.74 7.97 13.65
CA SER A 148 4.10 8.27 14.94
C SER A 148 3.77 9.76 15.07
N ARG A 149 2.98 10.13 16.09
CA ARG A 149 2.56 11.51 16.40
C ARG A 149 3.34 12.06 17.59
#